data_AF-A0A967I4E4-F1
#
_entry.id   AF-A0A967I4E4-F1
#
_cell.length_a   1.000
_cell.length_b   1.000
_cell.length_c   1.000
_cell.angle_alpha   90.00
_cell.angle_beta   90.00
_cell.angle_gamma   90.00
#
_symmetry.space_group_name_H-M   'P 1'
#
loop_
_entity.id
_entity.type
_entity.pdbx_description
1 polymer ?
#
loop_
_entity_poly.entity_id
_entity_poly.type
_entity_poly.pdbx_seq_one_letter_code
_entity_poly.pdbx_strand_id
1 'polypeptide(L)'
;MASVKLVSEEEVEGTAKEVYEDIKSTLGIDFVPNMYKAMAGKPRFLDANWKKVKAIMVEPGKLDRMTKEIIAVAVSAVMGCEY
;
A
#
# COMPACT_ATOMS: atom_id res chain seq x y z
N MET A 1 4.46 16.76 2.50
CA MET A 1 3.83 16.47 3.82
C MET A 1 2.38 16.06 3.61
N ALA A 2 1.86 15.14 4.42
CA ALA A 2 0.48 14.67 4.29
C ALA A 2 -0.53 15.73 4.75
N SER A 3 -1.63 15.89 4.02
CA SER A 3 -2.77 16.76 4.39
C SER A 3 -3.79 16.05 5.30
N VAL A 4 -3.62 14.74 5.52
CA VAL A 4 -4.47 13.89 6.36
C VAL A 4 -3.67 13.29 7.50
N LYS A 5 -4.34 12.98 8.62
CA LYS A 5 -3.71 12.28 9.74
C LYS A 5 -3.22 10.90 9.27
N LEU A 6 -1.96 10.62 9.51
CA LEU A 6 -1.41 9.27 9.37
C LEU A 6 -1.74 8.50 10.65
N VAL A 7 -2.45 7.38 10.53
CA VAL A 7 -2.78 6.54 11.69
C VAL A 7 -1.61 5.61 11.96
N SER A 8 -1.06 5.67 13.18
CA SER A 8 0.09 4.84 13.55
C SER A 8 -0.30 3.37 13.65
N GLU A 9 0.70 2.50 13.74
CA GLU A 9 0.47 1.05 13.84
C GLU A 9 -0.05 0.65 15.22
N GLU A 10 0.18 1.47 16.25
CA GLU A 10 -0.37 1.28 17.60
C GLU A 10 -1.82 1.77 17.73
N GLU A 11 -2.24 2.73 16.88
CA GLU A 11 -3.57 3.33 16.90
C GLU A 11 -4.62 2.54 16.09
N VAL A 12 -4.22 1.57 15.26
CA VAL A 12 -5.15 0.82 14.40
C VAL A 12 -5.81 -0.36 15.11
N GLU A 13 -7.10 -0.52 14.85
CA GLU A 13 -7.91 -1.64 15.35
C GLU A 13 -8.75 -2.26 14.22
N GLY A 14 -9.29 -3.45 14.46
CA GLY A 14 -10.17 -4.18 13.54
C GLY A 14 -9.56 -4.34 12.14
N THR A 15 -10.37 -4.09 11.10
CA THR A 15 -9.98 -4.29 9.70
C THR A 15 -8.71 -3.52 9.29
N ALA A 16 -8.46 -2.34 9.85
CA ALA A 16 -7.25 -1.59 9.50
C ALA A 16 -5.98 -2.30 9.99
N LYS A 17 -6.04 -2.88 11.19
CA LYS A 17 -4.94 -3.67 11.76
C LYS A 17 -4.67 -4.94 10.96
N GLU A 18 -5.73 -5.67 10.60
CA GLU A 18 -5.62 -6.87 9.75
C GLU A 18 -4.95 -6.55 8.40
N VAL A 19 -5.33 -5.44 7.76
CA VAL A 19 -4.71 -5.00 6.51
C VAL A 19 -3.25 -4.60 6.70
N TYR A 20 -2.89 -3.96 7.82
CA TYR A 20 -1.50 -3.61 8.12
C TYR A 20 -0.61 -4.85 8.28
N GLU A 21 -1.10 -5.88 8.98
CA GLU A 21 -0.38 -7.15 9.14
C GLU A 21 -0.23 -7.89 7.81
N ASP A 22 -1.26 -7.86 6.97
CA ASP A 22 -1.23 -8.42 5.61
C ASP A 22 -0.25 -7.66 4.69
N ILE A 23 -0.17 -6.34 4.79
CA ILE A 23 0.84 -5.53 4.07
C ILE A 23 2.25 -5.96 4.45
N LYS A 24 2.54 -6.05 5.76
CA LYS A 24 3.87 -6.42 6.27
C LYS A 24 4.28 -7.81 5.82
N SER A 25 3.39 -8.79 5.96
CA SER A 25 3.66 -10.17 5.53
C SER A 25 3.80 -10.32 4.01
N THR A 26 2.94 -9.67 3.23
CA THR A 26 2.97 -9.76 1.76
C THR A 26 4.19 -9.07 1.14
N LEU A 27 4.59 -7.92 1.69
CA LEU A 27 5.72 -7.16 1.16
C LEU A 27 7.05 -7.54 1.81
N GLY A 28 7.05 -8.29 2.92
CA GLY A 28 8.26 -8.67 3.64
C GLY A 28 8.94 -7.48 4.32
N ILE A 29 8.16 -6.56 4.87
CA ILE A 29 8.63 -5.33 5.52
C ILE A 29 8.10 -5.23 6.94
N ASP A 30 8.86 -4.59 7.82
CA ASP A 30 8.52 -4.47 9.25
C ASP A 30 7.70 -3.21 9.58
N PHE A 31 7.41 -2.38 8.57
CA PHE A 31 6.69 -1.12 8.71
C PHE A 31 5.60 -0.99 7.66
N VAL A 32 4.57 -0.19 7.94
CA VAL A 32 3.53 0.13 6.95
C VAL A 32 3.84 1.45 6.24
N PRO A 33 3.89 1.50 4.89
CA PRO A 33 4.10 2.74 4.13
C PRO A 33 3.07 3.83 4.44
N ASN A 34 3.50 5.10 4.43
CA ASN A 34 2.64 6.23 4.80
C ASN A 34 1.40 6.37 3.92
N MET A 35 1.47 5.95 2.66
CA MET A 35 0.31 5.89 1.76
C MET A 35 -0.86 5.08 2.36
N TYR A 36 -0.58 3.94 2.99
CA TYR A 36 -1.60 3.13 3.66
C TYR A 36 -1.99 3.72 5.01
N LYS A 37 -1.04 4.33 5.74
CA LYS A 37 -1.31 5.05 6.99
C LYS A 37 -2.28 6.21 6.82
N ALA A 38 -2.23 6.88 5.67
CA ALA A 38 -3.17 7.93 5.29
C ALA A 38 -4.59 7.40 5.01
N MET A 39 -4.74 6.13 4.60
CA MET A 39 -6.05 5.53 4.29
C MET A 39 -6.72 4.88 5.50
N ALA A 40 -5.95 4.57 6.55
CA ALA A 40 -6.41 3.78 7.69
C ALA A 40 -7.58 4.38 8.48
N GLY A 41 -7.77 5.72 8.43
CA GLY A 41 -8.98 6.36 8.97
C GLY A 41 -10.28 5.92 8.31
N LYS A 42 -10.21 5.25 7.15
CA LYS A 42 -11.35 4.61 6.47
C LYS A 42 -11.01 3.15 6.15
N PRO A 43 -11.18 2.21 7.10
CA PRO A 43 -10.69 0.83 6.98
C PRO A 43 -11.18 0.08 5.72
N ARG A 44 -12.45 0.27 5.32
CA ARG A 44 -12.98 -0.34 4.09
C ARG A 44 -12.32 0.19 2.81
N PHE A 45 -11.89 1.45 2.80
CA PHE A 45 -11.19 2.05 1.68
C PHE A 45 -9.74 1.55 1.61
N LEU A 46 -9.08 1.42 2.76
CA LEU A 46 -7.77 0.81 2.89
C LEU A 46 -7.78 -0.64 2.37
N ASP A 47 -8.70 -1.47 2.85
CA ASP A 47 -8.85 -2.87 2.43
C ASP A 47 -9.08 -3.01 0.92
N ALA A 48 -9.99 -2.21 0.35
CA ALA A 48 -10.28 -2.24 -1.08
C ALA A 48 -9.05 -1.86 -1.93
N ASN A 49 -8.30 -0.83 -1.52
CA ASN A 49 -7.09 -0.44 -2.25
C ASN A 49 -5.97 -1.46 -2.10
N TRP A 50 -5.79 -2.02 -0.91
CA TRP A 50 -4.78 -3.05 -0.69
C TRP A 50 -5.06 -4.31 -1.51
N LYS A 51 -6.31 -4.78 -1.55
CA LYS A 51 -6.73 -5.89 -2.42
C LYS A 51 -6.46 -5.61 -3.89
N LYS A 52 -6.74 -4.39 -4.35
CA LYS A 52 -6.42 -3.95 -5.72
C LYS A 52 -4.91 -4.01 -5.98
N VAL A 53 -4.08 -3.50 -5.07
CA VAL A 53 -2.63 -3.55 -5.19
C VAL A 53 -2.14 -5.00 -5.24
N LYS A 54 -2.62 -5.88 -4.37
CA LYS A 54 -2.25 -7.31 -4.40
C LYS A 54 -2.60 -7.96 -5.74
N ALA A 55 -3.82 -7.78 -6.20
CA ALA A 55 -4.28 -8.35 -7.47
C ALA A 55 -3.44 -7.88 -8.68
N ILE A 56 -2.93 -6.65 -8.65
CA ILE A 56 -2.16 -6.07 -9.76
C ILE A 56 -0.67 -6.39 -9.61
N MET A 57 -0.07 -6.10 -8.44
CA MET A 57 1.38 -6.09 -8.22
C MET A 57 1.93 -7.41 -7.69
N VAL A 58 1.16 -8.12 -6.86
CA VAL A 58 1.65 -9.30 -6.11
C VAL A 58 1.25 -10.60 -6.80
N GLU A 59 0.01 -10.72 -7.23
CA GLU A 59 -0.48 -11.96 -7.84
C GLU A 59 0.27 -12.31 -9.14
N PRO A 60 0.51 -13.61 -9.40
CA PRO A 60 1.13 -14.07 -10.63
C PRO A 60 0.37 -13.59 -11.87
N GLY A 61 1.11 -13.28 -12.93
CA GLY A 61 0.50 -12.84 -14.18
C GLY A 61 1.49 -12.90 -15.35
N LYS A 62 1.13 -12.25 -16.47
CA LYS A 62 1.96 -12.22 -17.67
C LYS A 62 3.30 -11.49 -17.48
N LEU A 63 3.34 -10.53 -16.56
CA LEU A 63 4.54 -9.81 -16.18
C LEU A 63 4.95 -10.26 -14.78
N ASP A 64 6.25 -10.47 -14.59
CA ASP A 64 6.83 -10.70 -13.28
C ASP A 64 6.76 -9.42 -12.42
N ARG A 65 6.93 -9.59 -11.10
CA ARG A 65 6.83 -8.48 -10.14
C ARG A 65 7.86 -7.39 -10.41
N MET A 66 9.11 -7.72 -10.74
CA MET A 66 10.16 -6.73 -10.98
C MET A 66 9.79 -5.83 -12.16
N THR A 67 9.29 -6.41 -13.24
CA THR A 67 8.82 -5.65 -14.41
C THR A 67 7.67 -4.71 -14.05
N LYS A 68 6.70 -5.16 -13.24
CA LYS A 68 5.59 -4.31 -12.77
C LYS A 68 6.08 -3.12 -11.95
N GLU A 69 7.03 -3.34 -11.04
CA GLU A 69 7.62 -2.27 -10.20
C GLU A 69 8.38 -1.24 -11.05
N ILE A 70 9.16 -1.68 -12.04
CA ILE A 70 9.88 -0.77 -12.97
C ILE A 70 8.87 0.15 -13.70
N ILE A 71 7.77 -0.41 -14.19
CA ILE A 71 6.70 0.38 -14.84
C ILE A 71 6.10 1.38 -13.85
N ALA A 72 5.78 0.95 -12.63
CA ALA A 72 5.20 1.81 -11.60
C ALA A 72 6.11 3.00 -11.25
N VAL A 73 7.42 2.77 -11.14
CA VAL A 73 8.42 3.83 -10.89
C VAL A 73 8.53 4.78 -12.09
N ALA A 74 8.59 4.25 -13.32
CA ALA A 74 8.69 5.07 -14.53
C ALA A 74 7.47 5.99 -14.70
N VAL A 75 6.26 5.47 -14.48
CA VAL A 75 5.02 6.27 -14.52
C VAL A 75 5.02 7.33 -13.42
N SER A 76 5.44 6.97 -12.19
CA SER A 76 5.53 7.93 -11.08
C SER A 76 6.47 9.09 -11.37
N ALA A 77 7.62 8.80 -11.99
CA ALA A 77 8.60 9.82 -12.38
C ALA A 77 8.04 10.78 -13.45
N VAL A 78 7.36 10.25 -14.48
CA VAL A 78 6.74 11.07 -15.54
C VAL A 78 5.60 11.93 -14.99
N MET A 79 4.86 11.41 -14.00
CA MET A 79 3.76 12.13 -13.35
C MET A 79 4.21 13.13 -12.27
N GLY A 80 5.52 13.24 -12.00
CA GLY A 80 6.06 14.14 -10.97
C GLY A 80 5.62 13.78 -9.55
N CYS A 81 5.42 12.49 -9.26
CA CYS A 81 5.08 12.03 -7.92
C CYS A 81 6.36 11.96 -7.06
N GLU A 82 6.48 12.86 -6.07
CA GLU A 82 7.67 13.00 -5.20
C GLU A 82 7.59 12.22 -3.89
N TYR A 83 6.58 11.36 -3.73
CA TYR A 83 6.40 10.55 -2.53
C TYR A 83 7.45 9.44 -2.40
#